data_AF-A0A5Q2RGZ7-F1
#
_entry.id   AF-A0A5Q2RGZ7-F1
#
_cell.length_a   1.000
_cell.length_b   1.000
_cell.length_c   1.000
_cell.angle_alpha   90.00
_cell.angle_beta   90.00
_cell.angle_gamma   90.00
#
_symmetry.space_group_name_H-M   'P 1'
#
loop_
_entity.id
_entity.type
_entity.pdbx_description
1 polymer ?
#
loop_
_entity_poly.entity_id
_entity_poly.type
_entity_poly.pdbx_seq_one_letter_code
_entity_poly.pdbx_strand_id
1 'polypeptide(L)'
;MDAAGAAPAVHGVADYLARINFLLLAFNLVPALPLDGGGALHAWLWRRQGNQHAATLSAAAAGRAFAFVLIGIGLLGLFTGDGAGSIWIAFIGWFLLQAAQSEAGGATTRHVLGGHRVSEAMAWTPVTVPADLVVADFVDRGFPPPATAPTR
;
A
#
# COMPACT_ATOMS: atom_id res chain seq x y z
N MET A 1 16.61 -39.60 12.96
CA MET A 1 16.98 -38.50 12.04
C MET A 1 18.34 -38.02 12.50
N ASP A 2 19.41 -38.48 11.84
CA ASP A 2 20.77 -38.24 12.31
C ASP A 2 21.20 -36.79 12.03
N ALA A 3 21.88 -36.16 12.99
CA ALA A 3 22.34 -34.78 12.92
C ALA A 3 23.23 -34.50 11.68
N ALA A 4 23.87 -35.54 11.12
CA ALA A 4 24.68 -35.48 9.90
C ALA A 4 23.86 -35.18 8.62
N GLY A 5 22.58 -35.57 8.57
CA GLY A 5 21.68 -35.25 7.45
C GLY A 5 21.05 -33.85 7.56
N ALA A 6 21.01 -33.29 8.77
CA ALA A 6 20.46 -31.96 9.02
C ALA A 6 21.38 -30.85 8.51
N ALA A 7 22.70 -30.98 8.62
CA ALA A 7 23.67 -29.96 8.18
C ALA A 7 23.59 -29.63 6.67
N PRO A 8 23.59 -30.59 5.73
CA PRO A 8 23.45 -30.29 4.30
C PRO A 8 22.05 -29.77 3.94
N ALA A 9 21.00 -30.25 4.61
CA ALA A 9 19.64 -29.74 4.42
C ALA A 9 19.51 -28.27 4.88
N VAL A 10 20.08 -27.92 6.04
CA VAL A 10 20.12 -26.54 6.55
C VAL A 10 20.91 -25.63 5.62
N HIS A 11 22.05 -26.09 5.10
CA HIS A 11 22.84 -25.30 4.14
C HIS A 11 22.07 -25.05 2.84
N GLY A 12 21.41 -26.06 2.28
CA GLY A 12 20.59 -25.91 1.07
C GLY A 12 19.42 -24.94 1.25
N VAL A 13 18.73 -25.01 2.39
CA VAL A 13 17.64 -24.06 2.72
C VAL A 13 18.19 -22.66 2.91
N ALA A 14 19.29 -22.49 3.64
CA ALA A 14 19.90 -21.19 3.88
C ALA A 14 20.35 -20.53 2.57
N ASP A 15 20.96 -21.28 1.66
CA ASP A 15 21.41 -20.82 0.35
C ASP A 15 20.22 -20.43 -0.58
N TYR A 16 19.14 -21.23 -0.57
CA TYR A 16 17.90 -20.88 -1.26
C TYR A 16 17.26 -19.59 -0.71
N LEU A 17 17.15 -19.48 0.62
CA LEU A 17 16.64 -18.27 1.28
C LEU A 17 17.52 -17.06 1.00
N ALA A 18 18.84 -17.21 1.03
CA ALA A 18 19.77 -16.14 0.71
C ALA A 18 19.53 -15.59 -0.70
N ARG A 19 19.41 -16.48 -1.70
CA ARG A 19 19.10 -16.07 -3.09
C ARG A 19 17.79 -15.30 -3.20
N ILE A 20 16.71 -15.81 -2.59
CA ILE A 20 15.41 -15.13 -2.64
C ILE A 20 15.45 -13.79 -1.93
N ASN A 21 16.08 -13.70 -0.76
CA ASN A 21 16.20 -12.42 -0.04
C ASN A 21 17.05 -11.41 -0.81
N PHE A 22 18.11 -11.84 -1.50
CA PHE A 22 18.87 -10.97 -2.39
C PHE A 22 18.05 -10.47 -3.57
N LEU A 23 17.22 -11.33 -4.17
CA LEU A 23 16.29 -10.93 -5.23
C LEU A 23 15.27 -9.92 -4.71
N LEU A 24 14.69 -10.17 -3.52
CA LEU A 24 13.75 -9.25 -2.88
C LEU A 24 14.40 -7.92 -2.50
N LEU A 25 15.65 -7.94 -2.05
CA LEU A 25 16.44 -6.73 -1.77
C LEU A 25 16.62 -5.91 -3.05
N ALA A 26 17.08 -6.54 -4.14
CA ALA A 26 17.27 -5.87 -5.41
C ALA A 26 15.96 -5.27 -5.94
N PHE A 27 14.86 -6.02 -5.82
CA PHE A 27 13.52 -5.55 -6.19
C PHE A 27 13.08 -4.36 -5.33
N ASN A 28 13.24 -4.42 -4.01
CA ASN A 28 12.84 -3.33 -3.11
C ASN A 28 13.72 -2.08 -3.24
N LEU A 29 14.94 -2.19 -3.75
CA LEU A 29 15.80 -1.02 -4.01
C LEU A 29 15.41 -0.22 -5.27
N VAL A 30 14.50 -0.72 -6.09
CA VAL A 30 14.04 -0.01 -7.30
C VAL A 30 13.37 1.32 -6.90
N PRO A 31 13.77 2.46 -7.49
CA PRO A 31 13.25 3.78 -7.15
C PRO A 31 11.84 3.98 -7.74
N ALA A 32 10.84 3.34 -7.16
CA ALA A 32 9.47 3.35 -7.67
C ALA A 32 8.48 3.03 -6.53
N LEU A 33 7.42 3.83 -6.34
CA LEU A 33 6.37 3.47 -5.36
C LEU A 33 5.57 2.26 -5.86
N PRO A 34 5.12 1.35 -4.99
CA PRO A 34 5.20 1.32 -3.52
C PRO A 34 6.46 0.63 -2.94
N LEU A 35 7.49 0.37 -3.74
CA LEU A 35 8.69 -0.33 -3.27
C LEU A 35 9.45 0.54 -2.26
N ASP A 36 10.28 -0.08 -1.40
CA ASP A 36 11.01 0.65 -0.36
C ASP A 36 11.90 1.78 -0.94
N GLY A 37 12.54 1.54 -2.09
CA GLY A 37 13.31 2.52 -2.85
C GLY A 37 12.46 3.66 -3.42
N GLY A 38 11.16 3.45 -3.58
CA GLY A 38 10.18 4.49 -3.93
C GLY A 38 10.11 5.62 -2.90
N GLY A 39 10.31 5.32 -1.61
CA GLY A 39 10.41 6.33 -0.56
C GLY A 39 11.63 7.24 -0.72
N ALA A 40 12.78 6.67 -1.12
CA ALA A 40 13.98 7.45 -1.41
C ALA A 40 13.80 8.35 -2.64
N LEU A 41 13.22 7.82 -3.73
CA LEU A 41 12.86 8.63 -4.90
C LEU A 41 11.88 9.74 -4.53
N HIS A 42 10.86 9.42 -3.74
CA HIS A 42 9.86 10.38 -3.27
C HIS A 42 10.51 11.52 -2.49
N ALA A 43 11.38 11.22 -1.52
CA ALA A 43 12.05 12.25 -0.72
C ALA A 43 12.92 13.17 -1.60
N TRP A 44 13.63 12.60 -2.57
CA TRP A 44 14.41 13.39 -3.54
C TRP A 44 13.51 14.27 -4.41
N LEU A 45 12.40 13.72 -4.94
CA LEU A 45 11.43 14.45 -5.73
C LEU A 45 10.74 15.56 -4.92
N TRP A 46 10.42 15.31 -3.65
CA TRP A 46 9.82 16.30 -2.77
C TRP A 46 10.76 17.47 -2.53
N ARG A 47 12.03 17.19 -2.23
CA ARG A 47 13.07 18.23 -2.11
C ARG A 47 13.22 19.05 -3.39
N ARG A 48 13.08 18.42 -4.56
CA ARG A 48 13.22 19.10 -5.86
C ARG A 48 11.97 19.89 -6.27
N GLN A 49 10.79 19.36 -6.01
CA GLN A 49 9.51 19.93 -6.46
C GLN A 49 8.88 20.88 -5.44
N GLY A 50 9.23 20.77 -4.16
CA GLY A 50 8.65 21.55 -3.06
C GLY A 50 7.21 21.18 -2.70
N ASN A 51 6.58 20.26 -3.43
CA ASN A 51 5.20 19.82 -3.22
C ASN A 51 5.15 18.31 -2.99
N GLN A 52 4.67 17.90 -1.82
CA GLN A 52 4.60 16.49 -1.41
C GLN A 52 3.61 15.69 -2.29
N HIS A 53 2.50 16.29 -2.70
CA HIS A 53 1.50 15.64 -3.56
C HIS A 53 2.07 15.37 -4.96
N ALA A 54 2.71 16.36 -5.55
CA ALA A 54 3.36 16.22 -6.86
C ALA A 54 4.51 15.18 -6.82
N ALA A 55 5.26 15.13 -5.72
CA ALA A 55 6.30 14.13 -5.52
C ALA A 55 5.74 12.70 -5.43
N THR A 56 4.62 12.49 -4.73
CA THR A 56 3.93 11.19 -4.67
C THR A 56 3.41 10.75 -6.03
N LEU A 57 2.78 11.66 -6.78
CA LEU A 57 2.30 11.34 -8.13
C LEU A 57 3.44 10.96 -9.08
N SER A 58 4.57 11.66 -8.99
CA SER A 58 5.76 11.39 -9.79
C SER A 58 6.41 10.05 -9.43
N ALA A 59 6.56 9.74 -8.14
CA ALA A 59 7.11 8.47 -7.67
C ALA A 59 6.17 7.28 -7.97
N ALA A 60 4.85 7.49 -7.90
CA ALA A 60 3.84 6.51 -8.33
C ALA A 60 3.88 6.29 -9.84
N ALA A 61 4.13 7.33 -10.64
CA ALA A 61 4.31 7.19 -12.08
C ALA A 61 5.51 6.30 -12.44
N ALA A 62 6.63 6.43 -11.70
CA ALA A 62 7.77 5.51 -11.83
C ALA A 62 7.37 4.06 -11.48
N GLY A 63 6.57 3.89 -10.43
CA GLY A 63 5.88 2.63 -10.06
C GLY A 63 5.13 1.98 -11.22
N ARG A 64 4.24 2.75 -11.85
CA ARG A 64 3.45 2.29 -13.00
C ARG A 64 4.33 1.93 -14.19
N ALA A 65 5.33 2.74 -14.50
CA ALA A 65 6.27 2.45 -15.58
C ALA A 65 7.00 1.12 -15.35
N PHE A 66 7.52 0.90 -14.14
CA PHE A 66 8.17 -0.36 -13.78
C PHE A 66 7.19 -1.55 -13.81
N ALA A 67 5.97 -1.35 -13.34
CA ALA A 67 4.91 -2.36 -13.42
C ALA A 67 4.58 -2.77 -14.87
N PHE A 68 4.47 -1.80 -15.79
CA PHE A 68 4.26 -2.10 -17.22
C PHE A 68 5.44 -2.84 -17.84
N VAL A 69 6.67 -2.54 -17.43
CA VAL A 69 7.85 -3.30 -17.87
C VAL A 69 7.76 -4.76 -17.40
N LEU A 70 7.41 -5.01 -16.13
CA LEU A 70 7.23 -6.37 -15.62
C LEU A 70 6.11 -7.12 -16.35
N ILE A 71 4.96 -6.48 -16.56
CA ILE A 71 3.86 -7.06 -17.33
C ILE A 71 4.32 -7.40 -18.74
N GLY A 72 5.01 -6.47 -19.42
CA GLY A 72 5.55 -6.68 -20.75
C GLY A 72 6.52 -7.86 -20.82
N ILE A 73 7.45 -7.96 -19.87
CA ILE A 73 8.40 -9.09 -19.76
C ILE A 73 7.64 -10.40 -19.56
N GLY A 74 6.68 -10.44 -18.64
CA GLY A 74 5.86 -11.62 -18.40
C GLY A 74 5.08 -12.03 -19.66
N LEU A 75 4.43 -11.09 -20.34
CA LEU A 75 3.70 -11.39 -21.57
C LEU A 75 4.61 -11.88 -22.70
N LEU A 76 5.80 -11.27 -22.86
CA LEU A 76 6.79 -11.72 -23.84
C LEU A 76 7.30 -13.14 -23.52
N GLY A 77 7.51 -13.45 -22.25
CA GLY A 77 7.94 -14.77 -21.80
C GLY A 77 6.97 -15.90 -22.15
N LEU A 78 5.66 -15.61 -22.21
CA LEU A 78 4.64 -16.58 -22.65
C LEU A 78 4.88 -17.08 -24.07
N PHE A 79 5.39 -16.23 -24.96
CA PHE A 79 5.71 -16.62 -26.34
C PHE A 79 6.99 -17.45 -26.45
N THR A 80 7.82 -17.48 -25.39
CA THR A 80 9.10 -18.20 -25.36
C THR A 80 9.02 -19.59 -24.72
N GLY A 81 7.84 -19.98 -24.19
CA GLY A 81 7.58 -21.33 -23.67
C GLY A 81 7.70 -21.49 -22.15
N ASP A 82 8.08 -20.45 -21.41
CA ASP A 82 8.07 -20.45 -19.93
C ASP A 82 6.71 -19.96 -19.42
N GLY A 83 5.70 -20.84 -19.37
CA GLY A 83 4.32 -20.44 -19.04
C GLY A 83 4.14 -19.95 -17.60
N ALA A 84 4.46 -20.78 -16.61
CA ALA A 84 4.14 -20.50 -15.21
C ALA A 84 4.95 -19.32 -14.63
N GLY A 85 6.25 -19.23 -14.93
CA GLY A 85 7.10 -18.13 -14.47
C GLY A 85 6.68 -16.79 -15.09
N SER A 86 6.35 -16.80 -16.38
CA SER A 86 5.89 -15.62 -17.11
C SER A 86 4.55 -15.08 -16.61
N ILE A 87 3.58 -15.97 -16.35
CA ILE A 87 2.31 -15.59 -15.72
C ILE A 87 2.57 -14.96 -14.35
N TRP A 88 3.46 -15.55 -13.56
CA TRP A 88 3.80 -15.03 -12.23
C TRP A 88 4.42 -13.63 -12.30
N ILE A 89 5.35 -13.39 -13.21
CA ILE A 89 5.96 -12.06 -13.43
C ILE A 89 4.90 -11.04 -13.86
N ALA A 90 4.02 -11.41 -14.80
CA ALA A 90 2.93 -10.53 -15.25
C ALA A 90 1.96 -10.21 -14.10
N PHE A 91 1.66 -11.20 -13.26
CA PHE A 91 0.81 -11.02 -12.08
C PHE A 91 1.43 -10.08 -11.04
N ILE A 92 2.74 -10.21 -10.76
CA ILE A 92 3.47 -9.27 -9.89
C ILE A 92 3.42 -7.86 -10.48
N GLY A 93 3.65 -7.72 -11.79
CA GLY A 93 3.58 -6.43 -12.47
C GLY A 93 2.18 -5.81 -12.35
N TRP A 94 1.12 -6.58 -12.56
CA TRP A 94 -0.26 -6.13 -12.36
C TRP A 94 -0.51 -5.68 -10.91
N PHE A 95 -0.09 -6.49 -9.92
CA PHE A 95 -0.24 -6.15 -8.51
C PHE A 95 0.47 -4.82 -8.19
N LEU A 96 1.69 -4.64 -8.70
CA LEU A 96 2.46 -3.41 -8.52
C LEU A 96 1.77 -2.21 -9.17
N LEU A 97 1.16 -2.39 -10.35
CA LEU A 97 0.37 -1.36 -11.01
C LEU A 97 -0.80 -0.91 -10.13
N GLN A 98 -1.55 -1.85 -9.55
CA GLN A 98 -2.66 -1.56 -8.65
C GLN A 98 -2.20 -0.82 -7.39
N ALA A 99 -1.09 -1.24 -6.80
CA ALA A 99 -0.55 -0.61 -5.60
C ALA A 99 0.00 0.81 -5.85
N ALA A 100 0.66 1.04 -6.99
CA ALA A 100 1.08 2.40 -7.38
C ALA A 100 -0.12 3.33 -7.60
N GLN A 101 -1.22 2.81 -8.16
CA GLN A 101 -2.46 3.55 -8.36
C GLN A 101 -3.17 3.87 -7.03
N SER A 102 -3.17 2.93 -6.07
CA SER A 102 -3.76 3.17 -4.75
C SER A 102 -3.01 4.24 -3.96
N GLU A 103 -1.67 4.27 -4.05
CA GLU A 103 -0.85 5.34 -3.46
C GLU A 103 -1.17 6.72 -4.04
N ALA A 104 -1.21 6.82 -5.37
CA ALA A 104 -1.58 8.06 -6.06
C ALA A 104 -3.00 8.53 -5.71
N GLY A 105 -3.95 7.59 -5.64
CA GLY A 105 -5.33 7.85 -5.23
C GLY A 105 -5.41 8.38 -3.80
N GLY A 106 -4.79 7.67 -2.85
CA GLY A 106 -4.76 8.07 -1.44
C GLY A 106 -4.06 9.41 -1.20
N ALA A 107 -2.98 9.69 -1.93
CA ALA A 107 -2.33 11.00 -1.89
C ALA A 107 -3.25 12.12 -2.37
N THR A 108 -4.04 11.88 -3.42
CA THR A 108 -4.99 12.86 -3.95
C THR A 108 -6.14 13.11 -3.00
N THR A 109 -6.73 12.06 -2.42
CA THR A 109 -7.76 12.20 -1.38
C THR A 109 -7.25 13.02 -0.20
N ARG A 110 -6.04 12.71 0.30
CA ARG A 110 -5.41 13.48 1.39
C ARG A 110 -5.13 14.93 1.01
N HIS A 111 -4.71 15.20 -0.22
CA HIS A 111 -4.47 16.56 -0.70
C HIS A 111 -5.75 17.39 -0.75
N VAL A 112 -6.84 16.83 -1.27
CA VAL A 112 -8.16 17.49 -1.32
C VAL A 112 -8.67 17.74 0.10
N LEU A 113 -8.63 16.73 0.97
CA LEU A 113 -9.08 16.87 2.36
C LEU A 113 -8.19 17.78 3.21
N GLY A 114 -6.91 17.92 2.88
CA GLY A 114 -5.97 18.75 3.63
C GLY A 114 -6.33 20.25 3.65
N GLY A 115 -7.16 20.70 2.70
CA GLY A 115 -7.70 22.06 2.70
C GLY A 115 -8.93 22.27 3.60
N HIS A 116 -9.51 21.19 4.12
CA HIS A 116 -10.75 21.21 4.90
C HIS A 116 -10.49 20.95 6.38
N ARG A 117 -11.21 21.67 7.25
CA ARG A 117 -11.14 21.45 8.70
C ARG A 117 -12.07 20.32 9.12
N VAL A 118 -11.67 19.54 10.13
CA VAL A 118 -12.53 18.49 10.73
C VAL A 118 -13.87 19.07 11.19
N SER A 119 -13.88 20.32 11.68
CA SER A 119 -15.10 21.04 12.07
C SER A 119 -16.12 21.22 10.94
N GLU A 120 -15.70 21.15 9.68
CA GLU A 120 -16.61 21.25 8.51
C GLU A 120 -17.39 19.95 8.27
N ALA A 121 -16.88 18.81 8.75
CA ALA A 121 -17.51 17.49 8.59
C ALA A 121 -18.06 16.90 9.91
N MET A 122 -17.69 17.47 11.06
CA MET A 122 -18.11 16.98 12.38
C MET A 122 -19.54 17.41 12.71
N ALA A 123 -20.30 16.51 13.34
CA ALA A 123 -21.55 16.89 14.01
C ALA A 123 -21.25 17.81 15.21
N TRP A 124 -21.72 19.05 15.14
CA TRP A 124 -21.52 20.06 16.19
C TRP A 124 -22.10 19.67 17.56
N THR A 125 -23.10 18.80 17.55
CA THR A 125 -23.76 18.28 18.75
C THR A 125 -23.67 16.75 18.75
N PRO A 126 -22.54 16.16 19.17
CA PRO A 126 -22.39 14.71 19.18
C PRO A 126 -23.35 14.09 20.21
N VAL A 127 -23.99 12.99 19.82
CA VAL A 127 -24.77 12.17 20.75
C VAL A 127 -23.80 11.51 21.72
N THR A 128 -23.97 11.76 23.03
CA THR A 128 -23.15 11.19 24.10
C THR A 128 -24.01 10.30 24.98
N VAL A 129 -23.40 9.26 25.57
CA VAL A 129 -24.05 8.36 26.52
C VAL A 129 -23.24 8.28 27.81
N PRO A 130 -23.89 8.03 28.97
CA PRO A 130 -23.19 7.80 30.23
C PRO A 130 -22.22 6.60 30.12
N ALA A 131 -21.05 6.71 30.73
CA ALA A 131 -20.00 5.68 30.67
C ALA A 131 -20.39 4.38 31.40
N ASP A 132 -21.36 4.45 32.30
CA ASP A 132 -21.91 3.36 33.10
C ASP A 132 -23.11 2.65 32.44
N LEU A 133 -23.55 3.10 31.26
CA LEU A 133 -24.64 2.48 30.53
C LEU A 133 -24.24 1.08 30.05
N VAL A 134 -25.05 0.07 30.39
CA VAL A 134 -24.85 -1.31 29.91
C VAL A 134 -25.04 -1.34 28.39
N VAL A 135 -24.10 -1.96 27.66
CA VAL A 135 -24.13 -2.02 26.19
C VAL A 135 -25.41 -2.69 25.67
N ALA A 136 -25.91 -3.72 26.37
CA ALA A 136 -27.16 -4.39 26.03
C ALA A 136 -28.35 -3.40 26.06
N ASP A 137 -28.46 -2.59 27.12
CA ASP A 137 -29.51 -1.58 27.25
C ASP A 137 -29.41 -0.48 26.17
N PHE A 138 -28.20 -0.14 25.74
CA PHE A 138 -28.00 0.81 24.65
C PHE A 138 -28.47 0.27 23.29
N VAL A 139 -28.16 -1.00 23.00
CA VAL A 139 -28.60 -1.66 21.76
C VAL A 139 -30.13 -1.77 21.73
N ASP A 140 -30.76 -2.09 22.86
CA ASP A 140 -32.23 -2.20 22.96
C ASP A 140 -32.94 -0.84 22.87
N ARG A 141 -32.36 0.23 23.42
CA ARG A 141 -32.95 1.59 23.35
C ARG A 141 -32.73 2.30 22.02
N GLY A 142 -31.72 1.89 21.26
CA GLY A 142 -31.33 2.53 20.01
C GLY A 142 -30.76 3.94 20.19
N PHE A 143 -30.29 4.54 19.09
CA PHE A 143 -29.75 5.89 19.11
C PHE A 143 -30.85 6.91 19.42
N PRO A 144 -30.67 7.80 20.42
CA PRO A 144 -31.61 8.90 20.63
C PRO A 144 -31.60 9.82 19.41
N PRO A 145 -32.77 10.39 19.03
CA PRO A 145 -32.84 11.30 17.89
C PRO A 145 -31.93 12.51 18.09
N PRO A 146 -31.31 13.04 17.03
CA PRO A 146 -30.41 14.18 17.13
C PRO A 146 -31.16 15.37 17.75
N ALA A 147 -30.51 16.04 18.70
CA ALA A 147 -31.06 17.26 19.30
C ALA A 147 -31.34 18.29 18.18
N THR A 148 -32.58 18.77 18.09
CA THR A 148 -32.99 19.76 17.09
C THR A 148 -32.15 21.02 17.25
N ALA A 149 -31.49 21.47 16.17
CA ALA A 149 -30.68 22.67 16.19
C ALA A 149 -31.53 23.90 16.61
N PRO A 150 -30.99 24.83 17.43
CA PRO A 150 -31.70 26.04 17.78
C PRO A 150 -31.95 26.87 16.51
N THR A 151 -33.22 27.17 16.24
CA THR A 151 -33.65 28.11 15.21
C THR A 151 -33.04 29.48 15.52
N ARG A 152 -32.22 30.02 14.62
CA ARG A 152 -31.79 31.43 14.65
C ARG A 152 -32.93 32.35 14.24
#